data_AF-C3ZQN2-F1
#
_entry.id   AF-C3ZQN2-F1
#
_cell.length_a   1.000
_cell.length_b   1.000
_cell.length_c   1.000
_cell.angle_alpha   90.00
_cell.angle_beta   90.00
_cell.angle_gamma   90.00
#
_symmetry.space_group_name_H-M   'P 1'
#
loop_
_entity.id
_entity.type
_entity.pdbx_description
1 polymer ?
#
loop_
_entity_poly.entity_id
_entity_poly.type
_entity_poly.pdbx_seq_one_letter_code
_entity_poly.pdbx_strand_id
1 'polypeptide(L)'
;QHPVSWTPSIETNRLIGHMILNKRQRNGTNQKDSGSILGLKVVGGKMTEFGKLGAFITKVKKGSIADTVGHLRAGDEVLSWNGSSLQGATFEEVYFIISESKPEPQVELVVSRPMPMG
;
A
#
# COMPACT_ATOMS: atom_id res chain seq x y z
N GLN A 1 4.10 7.95 -18.34
CA GLN A 1 3.74 8.34 -16.96
C GLN A 1 4.70 7.64 -16.02
N HIS A 2 5.13 8.30 -14.94
CA HIS A 2 6.01 7.67 -13.95
C HIS A 2 5.17 6.66 -13.16
N PRO A 3 5.64 5.42 -12.95
CA PRO A 3 4.87 4.40 -12.25
C PRO A 3 4.67 4.71 -10.76
N VAL A 4 5.28 5.79 -10.25
CA VAL A 4 5.24 6.24 -8.86
C VAL A 4 5.29 7.76 -8.83
N SER A 5 4.46 8.38 -8.01
CA SER A 5 4.52 9.78 -7.65
C SER A 5 4.22 9.95 -6.17
N TRP A 6 4.86 10.95 -5.54
CA TRP A 6 4.58 11.35 -4.15
C TRP A 6 4.35 12.85 -4.15
N THR A 7 3.14 13.27 -3.86
CA THR A 7 2.72 14.68 -3.94
C THR A 7 2.38 15.18 -2.54
N PRO A 8 2.93 16.32 -2.08
CA PRO A 8 2.55 16.92 -0.81
C PRO A 8 1.12 17.49 -0.89
N SER A 9 0.35 17.30 0.17
CA SER A 9 -0.93 17.95 0.44
C SER A 9 -0.74 18.85 1.65
N ILE A 10 -0.67 20.16 1.40
CA ILE A 10 -0.47 21.18 2.44
C ILE A 10 -1.68 21.23 3.39
N GLU A 11 -2.89 21.13 2.83
CA GLU A 11 -4.15 21.17 3.60
C GLU A 11 -4.23 20.05 4.63
N THR A 12 -3.83 18.83 4.25
CA THR A 12 -3.90 17.66 5.15
C THR A 12 -2.59 17.41 5.90
N ASN A 13 -1.54 18.18 5.62
CA ASN A 13 -0.17 17.96 6.10
C ASN A 13 0.35 16.53 5.84
N ARG A 14 0.07 15.99 4.66
CA ARG A 14 0.40 14.60 4.28
C ARG A 14 1.05 14.51 2.91
N LEU A 15 1.83 13.46 2.69
CA LEU A 15 2.32 13.02 1.39
C LEU A 15 1.37 11.97 0.83
N ILE A 16 0.87 12.19 -0.38
CA ILE A 16 0.04 11.24 -1.11
C ILE A 16 0.89 10.52 -2.14
N GLY A 17 1.04 9.21 -1.95
CA GLY A 17 1.72 8.33 -2.89
C GLY A 17 0.73 7.73 -3.87
N HIS A 18 0.97 7.83 -5.17
CA HIS A 18 0.22 7.13 -6.21
C HIS A 18 1.18 6.29 -7.05
N MET A 19 0.92 4.99 -7.15
CA MET A 19 1.86 4.05 -7.78
C MET A 19 1.20 2.84 -8.41
N ILE A 20 1.82 2.31 -9.47
CA ILE A 20 1.48 1.05 -10.12
C ILE A 20 2.67 0.10 -9.98
N LEU A 21 2.50 -0.98 -9.21
CA LEU A 21 3.55 -1.95 -8.88
C LEU A 21 3.33 -3.27 -9.61
N ASN A 22 4.28 -3.65 -10.47
CA ASN A 22 4.25 -4.87 -11.27
C ASN A 22 4.75 -6.10 -10.49
N LYS A 23 3.91 -7.10 -10.28
CA LYS A 23 4.23 -8.31 -9.49
C LYS A 23 5.26 -9.22 -10.16
N ARG A 24 5.35 -9.15 -11.49
CA ARG A 24 6.23 -10.00 -12.31
C ARG A 24 7.68 -9.52 -12.40
N GLN A 25 8.00 -8.34 -11.86
CA GLN A 25 9.37 -7.82 -11.78
C GLN A 25 10.15 -8.64 -10.72
N ARG A 26 10.67 -9.78 -11.15
CA ARG A 26 11.34 -10.78 -10.31
C ARG A 26 12.84 -10.47 -10.23
N ASN A 27 13.25 -9.56 -9.35
CA ASN A 27 14.66 -9.45 -8.99
C ASN A 27 15.06 -10.63 -8.07
N GLY A 28 15.50 -11.72 -8.68
CA GLY A 28 16.65 -12.49 -8.23
C GLY A 28 16.59 -13.31 -6.94
N THR A 29 15.45 -13.55 -6.28
CA THR A 29 15.39 -14.59 -5.23
C THR A 29 14.14 -15.45 -5.35
N ASN A 30 14.34 -16.76 -5.45
CA ASN A 30 13.28 -17.76 -5.26
C ASN A 30 12.69 -17.58 -3.86
N GLN A 31 11.45 -17.10 -3.75
CA GLN A 31 10.72 -17.13 -2.47
C GLN A 31 9.39 -17.85 -2.63
N LYS A 32 9.34 -19.01 -1.98
CA LYS A 32 8.16 -19.77 -1.59
C LYS A 32 7.46 -19.08 -0.40
N ASP A 33 7.23 -17.77 -0.45
CA ASP A 33 6.41 -17.07 0.56
C ASP A 33 5.06 -16.72 -0.05
N SER A 34 4.17 -17.70 0.04
CA SER A 34 2.83 -17.82 -0.54
C SER A 34 1.79 -16.76 -0.10
N GLY A 35 2.22 -15.59 0.40
CA GLY A 35 1.33 -14.63 1.06
C GLY A 35 1.47 -13.16 0.69
N SER A 36 2.64 -12.69 0.22
CA SER A 36 2.84 -11.25 -0.03
C SER A 36 2.91 -10.91 -1.52
N ILE A 37 1.87 -10.27 -2.04
CA ILE A 37 1.72 -9.91 -3.46
C ILE A 37 2.83 -8.97 -3.95
N LEU A 38 3.28 -8.03 -3.10
CA LEU A 38 4.23 -6.96 -3.44
C LEU A 38 5.43 -6.88 -2.47
N GLY A 39 5.55 -7.82 -1.54
CA GLY A 39 6.42 -7.69 -0.36
C GLY A 39 5.83 -6.82 0.75
N LEU A 40 4.50 -6.64 0.75
CA LEU A 40 3.74 -5.89 1.74
C LEU A 40 2.96 -6.80 2.69
N LYS A 41 2.78 -6.34 3.91
CA LYS A 41 1.69 -6.77 4.81
C LYS A 41 0.79 -5.58 5.11
N VAL A 42 -0.49 -5.70 4.81
CA VAL A 42 -1.53 -4.70 5.08
C VAL A 42 -2.49 -5.25 6.14
N VAL A 43 -2.92 -4.41 7.06
CA VAL A 43 -3.98 -4.71 8.04
C VAL A 43 -5.09 -3.69 7.87
N GLY A 44 -6.31 -4.16 7.61
CA GLY A 44 -7.54 -3.35 7.56
C GLY A 44 -8.26 -3.25 8.90
N GLY A 45 -9.30 -2.43 8.96
CA GLY A 45 -10.18 -2.34 10.14
C GLY A 45 -9.53 -1.72 11.39
N LYS A 46 -8.43 -0.97 11.25
CA LYS A 46 -7.82 -0.27 12.39
C LYS A 46 -8.50 1.07 12.61
N MET A 47 -8.92 1.37 13.84
CA MET A 47 -9.46 2.69 14.18
C MET A 47 -8.38 3.77 14.05
N THR A 48 -8.69 4.83 13.32
CA THR A 48 -7.87 6.05 13.20
C THR A 48 -8.18 7.00 14.35
N GLU A 49 -7.33 8.02 14.52
CA GLU A 49 -7.54 9.09 15.51
C GLU A 49 -8.85 9.86 15.30
N PHE A 50 -9.42 9.80 14.09
CA PHE A 50 -10.68 10.44 13.73
C PHE A 50 -11.90 9.52 13.89
N GLY A 51 -11.74 8.35 14.51
CA GLY A 51 -12.85 7.41 14.75
C GLY A 51 -13.36 6.70 13.49
N LYS A 52 -12.54 6.61 12.45
CA LYS A 52 -12.84 5.85 11.22
C LYS A 52 -11.95 4.62 11.10
N LEU A 53 -12.40 3.59 10.39
CA LEU A 53 -11.52 2.46 10.07
C LEU A 53 -10.55 2.85 8.95
N GLY A 54 -9.35 2.29 8.99
CA GLY A 54 -8.32 2.45 7.96
C GLY A 54 -7.50 1.18 7.73
N ALA A 55 -6.81 1.14 6.61
CA ALA A 55 -5.89 0.07 6.23
C ALA A 55 -4.45 0.57 6.27
N PHE A 56 -3.55 -0.18 6.91
CA PHE A 56 -2.18 0.26 7.15
C PHE A 56 -1.16 -0.79 6.73
N ILE A 57 -0.07 -0.32 6.13
CA ILE A 57 1.11 -1.13 5.90
C ILE A 57 1.79 -1.38 7.24
N THR A 58 1.95 -2.65 7.61
CA THR A 58 2.61 -3.07 8.85
C THR A 58 4.01 -3.61 8.61
N LYS A 59 4.30 -4.07 7.40
CA LYS A 59 5.62 -4.55 7.01
C LYS A 59 5.87 -4.29 5.53
N VAL A 60 7.08 -3.83 5.23
CA VAL A 60 7.62 -3.76 3.88
C VAL A 60 8.88 -4.61 3.86
N LYS A 61 8.94 -5.58 2.94
CA LYS A 61 10.10 -6.44 2.77
C LYS A 61 11.19 -5.66 2.02
N LYS A 62 12.36 -5.54 2.65
CA LYS A 62 13.54 -4.91 2.03
C LYS A 62 13.88 -5.57 0.68
N GLY A 63 14.16 -4.77 -0.34
CA GLY A 63 14.46 -5.21 -1.70
C GLY A 63 13.25 -5.67 -2.51
N SER A 64 12.02 -5.61 -1.97
CA SER A 64 10.80 -5.87 -2.74
C SER A 64 10.44 -4.69 -3.63
N ILE A 65 9.52 -4.89 -4.59
CA ILE A 65 9.05 -3.79 -5.44
C ILE A 65 8.35 -2.67 -4.63
N ALA A 66 7.68 -3.03 -3.52
CA ALA A 66 7.11 -2.05 -2.62
C ALA A 66 8.15 -1.15 -1.95
N ASP A 67 9.34 -1.70 -1.67
CA ASP A 67 10.48 -0.97 -1.09
C ASP A 67 11.22 -0.13 -2.15
N THR A 68 11.62 -0.78 -3.24
CA THR A 68 12.56 -0.19 -4.22
C THR A 68 11.89 0.71 -5.25
N VAL A 69 10.63 0.43 -5.60
CA VAL A 69 9.86 1.25 -6.56
C VAL A 69 8.87 2.10 -5.79
N GLY A 70 8.02 1.48 -4.96
CA GLY A 70 6.98 2.20 -4.23
C GLY A 70 7.50 3.13 -3.13
N HIS A 71 8.69 2.89 -2.60
CA HIS A 71 9.25 3.58 -1.42
C HIS A 71 8.27 3.59 -0.22
N LEU A 72 7.47 2.53 -0.14
CA LEU A 72 6.48 2.30 0.90
C LEU A 72 7.17 1.96 2.21
N ARG A 73 6.52 2.29 3.32
CA ARG A 73 7.03 2.05 4.68
C ARG A 73 5.91 1.56 5.58
N ALA A 74 6.30 0.92 6.69
CA ALA A 74 5.35 0.64 7.75
C ALA A 74 4.80 1.95 8.32
N GLY A 75 3.49 1.99 8.58
CA GLY A 75 2.78 3.20 9.01
C GLY A 75 2.08 3.96 7.88
N ASP A 76 2.42 3.69 6.61
CA ASP A 76 1.66 4.25 5.49
C ASP A 76 0.22 3.73 5.52
N GLU A 77 -0.73 4.64 5.37
CA GLU A 77 -2.14 4.31 5.22
C GLU A 77 -2.43 4.02 3.75
N VAL A 78 -3.06 2.88 3.48
CA VAL A 78 -3.51 2.52 2.13
C VAL A 78 -4.92 3.08 1.95
N LEU A 79 -5.04 4.09 1.10
CA LEU A 79 -6.31 4.76 0.80
C LEU A 79 -7.09 4.00 -0.28
N SER A 80 -6.38 3.46 -1.29
CA SER A 80 -6.98 2.71 -2.39
C SER A 80 -6.08 1.56 -2.86
N TRP A 81 -6.73 0.48 -3.29
CA TRP A 81 -6.12 -0.70 -3.89
C TRP A 81 -6.89 -1.05 -5.17
N ASN A 82 -6.25 -0.94 -6.34
CA ASN A 82 -6.87 -1.13 -7.66
C ASN A 82 -8.15 -0.30 -7.86
N GLY A 83 -8.14 0.95 -7.41
CA GLY A 83 -9.31 1.84 -7.47
C GLY A 83 -10.37 1.57 -6.40
N SER A 84 -10.34 0.45 -5.68
CA SER A 84 -11.20 0.21 -4.53
C SER A 84 -10.73 1.04 -3.34
N SER A 85 -11.60 1.86 -2.76
CA SER A 85 -11.31 2.60 -1.53
C SER A 85 -11.19 1.63 -0.35
N LEU A 86 -10.15 1.79 0.47
CA LEU A 86 -9.98 1.06 1.73
C LEU A 86 -10.29 1.92 2.96
N GLN A 87 -10.65 3.19 2.76
CA GLN A 87 -11.06 4.08 3.84
C GLN A 87 -12.41 3.61 4.42
N GLY A 88 -12.48 3.44 5.73
CA GLY A 88 -13.66 2.92 6.41
C GLY A 88 -13.86 1.41 6.27
N ALA A 89 -13.02 0.71 5.50
CA ALA A 89 -13.16 -0.72 5.27
C ALA A 89 -12.75 -1.54 6.50
N THR A 90 -13.52 -2.60 6.74
CA THR A 90 -13.25 -3.62 7.75
C THR A 90 -12.02 -4.45 7.40
N PHE A 91 -11.55 -5.24 8.35
CA PHE A 91 -10.47 -6.21 8.10
C PHE A 91 -10.84 -7.19 6.97
N GLU A 92 -12.08 -7.69 6.96
CA GLU A 92 -12.55 -8.68 5.98
C GLU A 92 -12.63 -8.09 4.57
N GLU A 93 -13.17 -6.88 4.42
CA GLU A 93 -13.24 -6.19 3.12
C GLU A 93 -11.84 -5.92 2.55
N VAL A 94 -10.92 -5.42 3.39
CA VAL A 94 -9.53 -5.18 2.97
C VAL A 94 -8.85 -6.48 2.56
N TYR A 95 -9.05 -7.56 3.33
CA TYR A 95 -8.53 -8.88 2.97
C TYR A 95 -9.10 -9.35 1.64
N PHE A 96 -10.41 -9.24 1.44
CA PHE A 96 -11.10 -9.64 0.22
C PHE A 96 -10.57 -8.89 -1.00
N ILE A 97 -10.53 -7.55 -0.97
CA ILE A 97 -10.03 -6.70 -2.06
C ILE A 97 -8.59 -7.07 -2.44
N ILE A 98 -7.70 -7.23 -1.45
CA ILE A 98 -6.31 -7.60 -1.71
C ILE A 98 -6.25 -9.02 -2.29
N SER A 99 -7.06 -9.94 -1.79
CA SER A 99 -7.08 -11.33 -2.24
C SER A 99 -7.56 -11.48 -3.69
N GLU A 100 -8.60 -10.74 -4.09
CA GLU A 100 -9.14 -10.70 -5.46
C GLU A 100 -8.12 -10.13 -6.44
N SER A 101 -7.25 -9.21 -6.00
CA SER A 101 -6.22 -8.68 -6.88
C SER A 101 -5.11 -9.69 -7.19
N LYS A 102 -4.93 -10.79 -6.44
CA LYS A 102 -3.82 -11.75 -6.60
C LYS A 102 -3.53 -12.17 -8.05
N PRO A 103 -4.51 -12.58 -8.89
CA PRO A 103 -4.29 -12.94 -10.28
C PRO A 103 -3.81 -11.79 -11.19
N GLU A 104 -4.06 -10.53 -10.83
CA GLU A 104 -3.67 -9.39 -11.66
C GLU A 104 -2.14 -9.28 -11.77
N PRO A 105 -1.58 -8.84 -12.92
CA PRO A 105 -0.13 -8.74 -13.10
C PRO A 105 0.50 -7.57 -12.33
N GLN A 106 -0.30 -6.58 -11.94
CA GLN A 106 0.12 -5.37 -11.25
C GLN A 106 -0.92 -4.97 -10.19
N VAL A 107 -0.57 -3.98 -9.37
CA VAL A 107 -1.49 -3.36 -8.42
C VAL A 107 -1.28 -1.85 -8.48
N GLU A 108 -2.37 -1.10 -8.57
CA GLU A 108 -2.39 0.34 -8.37
C GLU A 108 -2.71 0.67 -6.91
N LEU A 109 -1.87 1.49 -6.28
CA LEU A 109 -2.01 1.90 -4.89
C LEU A 109 -2.10 3.41 -4.80
N VAL A 110 -2.99 3.87 -3.92
CA VAL A 110 -2.95 5.22 -3.36
C VAL A 110 -2.70 5.09 -1.87
N VAL A 111 -1.66 5.76 -1.37
CA VAL A 111 -1.26 5.73 0.04
C VAL A 111 -1.09 7.14 0.60
N SER A 112 -1.14 7.24 1.92
CA SER A 112 -0.93 8.49 2.65
C SER A 112 0.06 8.31 3.79
N ARG A 113 0.98 9.27 3.94
CA ARG A 113 1.95 9.34 5.03
C ARG A 113 1.94 10.74 5.64
N PRO A 114 2.01 10.91 6.97
CA PRO A 114 2.27 12.22 7.57
C PRO A 114 3.53 12.85 6.97
N MET A 115 3.50 14.14 6.65
CA MET A 115 4.73 14.83 6.28
C MET A 115 5.70 14.80 7.47
N PRO A 116 7.00 14.54 7.27
CA PRO A 116 7.98 14.73 8.32
C PRO A 116 7.87 16.16 8.81
N MET A 117 7.59 16.34 10.10
CA MET A 117 7.84 17.63 10.74
C MET A 117 9.35 17.85 10.66
N GLY A 118 9.76 18.94 9.99
CA GLY A 118 11.17 19.32 9.89
C GLY A 118 11.76 19.69 11.25
#